data_AF-A0A9P6PCZ1-F1
#
_entry.id   AF-A0A9P6PCZ1-F1
#
_cell.length_a   1.000
_cell.length_b   1.000
_cell.length_c   1.000
_cell.angle_alpha   90.00
_cell.angle_beta   90.00
_cell.angle_gamma   90.00
#
_symmetry.space_group_name_H-M   'P 1'
#
loop_
_entity.id
_entity.type
_entity.pdbx_description
1 polymer ?
#
loop_
_entity_poly.entity_id
_entity_poly.type
_entity_poly.pdbx_seq_one_letter_code
_entity_poly.pdbx_strand_id
1 'polypeptide(L)'
;MAENTRVNNIPQFTQGEDDIAFQEALSLLKPTRDDFARIPIQDAFNWAEVAAQLGSDRAGTWYICWFQSTKKPTIDQTLMDALNDAVYEAAKQSRALLKFWSGDRDEQRLGLALSIWISYEAARKVIKSPVHGRAYRQQGQFYENHATKRYSLVKVEGELVFHFEEFQSNY
;
A
#
# COMPACT_ATOMS: atom_id res chain seq x y z
N MET A 1 33.64 -3.19 -11.89
CA MET A 1 32.59 -4.24 -11.83
C MET A 1 32.12 -4.55 -10.39
N ALA A 2 32.30 -3.65 -9.40
CA ALA A 2 31.98 -3.92 -8.00
C ALA A 2 30.78 -3.11 -7.43
N GLU A 3 30.10 -2.33 -8.27
CA GLU A 3 29.02 -1.44 -7.83
C GLU A 3 27.61 -2.04 -8.04
N ASN A 4 27.51 -3.15 -8.79
CA ASN A 4 26.23 -3.74 -9.17
C ASN A 4 25.63 -4.70 -8.12
N THR A 5 26.37 -5.04 -7.06
CA THR A 5 25.94 -6.04 -6.06
C THR A 5 25.18 -5.42 -4.86
N ARG A 6 25.21 -4.08 -4.70
CA ARG A 6 24.46 -3.39 -3.63
C ARG A 6 23.05 -2.97 -4.04
N VAL A 7 22.67 -3.17 -5.31
CA VAL A 7 21.41 -2.65 -5.88
C VAL A 7 20.22 -3.57 -5.60
N ASN A 8 20.41 -4.85 -5.26
CA ASN A 8 19.35 -5.87 -5.40
C ASN A 8 18.99 -6.69 -4.16
N ASN A 9 19.49 -6.38 -2.95
CA ASN A 9 19.09 -7.17 -1.78
C ASN A 9 17.81 -6.62 -1.14
N ILE A 10 16.67 -6.85 -1.81
CA ILE A 10 15.35 -6.61 -1.23
C ILE A 10 15.12 -7.68 -0.14
N PRO A 11 14.85 -7.28 1.12
CA PRO A 11 14.56 -8.23 2.19
C PRO A 11 13.40 -9.15 1.81
N GLN A 12 13.58 -10.45 2.03
CA GLN A 12 12.57 -11.47 1.78
C GLN A 12 11.79 -11.78 3.05
N PHE A 13 10.49 -11.97 2.92
CA PHE A 13 9.61 -12.33 4.02
C PHE A 13 8.78 -13.58 3.68
N THR A 14 8.45 -14.34 4.71
CA THR A 14 7.55 -15.48 4.60
C THR A 14 6.15 -15.04 5.04
N GLN A 15 5.16 -15.32 4.20
CA GLN A 15 3.75 -15.12 4.54
C GLN A 15 3.25 -16.30 5.37
N GLY A 16 2.51 -16.03 6.44
CA GLY A 16 1.76 -17.04 7.17
C GLY A 16 0.49 -17.47 6.43
N GLU A 17 -0.22 -18.46 6.99
CA GLU A 17 -1.49 -18.94 6.39
C GLU A 17 -2.54 -17.83 6.30
N ASP A 18 -2.67 -17.01 7.35
CA ASP A 18 -3.64 -15.90 7.36
C ASP A 18 -3.24 -14.77 6.40
N ASP A 19 -1.95 -14.55 6.16
CA ASP A 19 -1.47 -13.60 5.16
C ASP A 19 -1.84 -14.04 3.74
N ILE A 20 -1.70 -15.34 3.45
CA ILE A 20 -2.06 -15.93 2.16
C ILE A 20 -3.57 -15.85 1.95
N ALA A 21 -4.37 -16.29 2.93
CA ALA A 21 -5.83 -16.21 2.87
C ALA A 21 -6.32 -14.76 2.70
N PHE A 22 -5.70 -13.81 3.43
CA PHE A 22 -6.03 -12.40 3.29
C PHE A 22 -5.62 -11.83 1.92
N GLN A 23 -4.46 -12.21 1.39
CA GLN A 23 -4.05 -11.83 0.04
C GLN A 23 -5.04 -12.32 -1.03
N GLU A 24 -5.56 -13.54 -0.89
CA GLU A 24 -6.60 -14.07 -1.76
C GLU A 24 -7.90 -13.25 -1.65
N ALA A 25 -8.36 -12.96 -0.43
CA ALA A 25 -9.55 -12.13 -0.20
C ALA A 25 -9.40 -10.71 -0.78
N LEU A 26 -8.20 -10.13 -0.71
CA LEU A 26 -7.87 -8.82 -1.27
C LEU A 26 -7.95 -8.76 -2.81
N SER A 27 -8.10 -9.90 -3.50
CA SER A 27 -8.42 -9.91 -4.93
C SER A 27 -9.77 -9.23 -5.23
N LEU A 28 -10.72 -9.27 -4.29
CA LEU A 28 -12.04 -8.62 -4.39
C LEU A 28 -12.03 -7.12 -4.10
N LEU A 29 -10.92 -6.59 -3.54
CA LEU A 29 -10.83 -5.20 -3.10
C LEU A 29 -10.97 -4.25 -4.30
N LYS A 30 -12.00 -3.39 -4.24
CA LYS A 30 -12.32 -2.36 -5.23
C LYS A 30 -12.87 -1.10 -4.54
N PRO A 31 -12.65 0.09 -5.12
CA PRO A 31 -13.30 1.30 -4.61
C PRO A 31 -14.83 1.16 -4.74
N THR A 32 -15.56 1.61 -3.73
CA THR A 32 -17.04 1.62 -3.72
C THR A 32 -17.61 2.94 -4.20
N ARG A 33 -16.77 3.98 -4.22
CA ARG A 33 -17.16 5.35 -4.54
C ARG A 33 -16.12 6.01 -5.41
N ASP A 34 -16.63 6.90 -6.24
CA ASP A 34 -15.89 7.74 -7.15
C ASP A 34 -14.96 8.74 -6.46
N ASP A 35 -15.34 9.20 -5.27
CA ASP A 35 -14.58 10.15 -4.45
C ASP A 35 -13.67 9.46 -3.42
N PHE A 36 -13.23 8.22 -3.71
CA PHE A 36 -12.35 7.41 -2.85
C PHE A 36 -11.14 8.17 -2.28
N ALA A 37 -10.61 9.13 -3.03
CA ALA A 37 -9.43 9.91 -2.64
C ALA A 37 -9.73 11.01 -1.60
N ARG A 38 -11.00 11.27 -1.28
CA ARG A 38 -11.44 12.35 -0.36
C ARG A 38 -12.12 11.85 0.90
N ILE A 39 -12.42 10.55 0.98
CA ILE A 39 -13.17 9.95 2.09
C ILE A 39 -12.28 9.09 2.98
N PRO A 40 -12.74 8.77 4.22
CA PRO A 40 -12.01 7.88 5.11
C PRO A 40 -11.77 6.50 4.48
N ILE A 41 -10.68 5.84 4.87
CA ILE A 41 -10.32 4.52 4.35
C ILE A 41 -11.44 3.50 4.54
N GLN A 42 -12.17 3.58 5.67
CA GLN A 42 -13.26 2.70 6.05
C GLN A 42 -14.41 2.72 5.03
N ASP A 43 -14.62 3.86 4.36
CA ASP A 43 -15.74 4.06 3.44
C ASP A 43 -15.33 3.95 1.97
N ALA A 44 -14.03 3.94 1.69
CA ALA A 44 -13.50 4.04 0.33
C ALA A 44 -13.53 2.73 -0.46
N PHE A 45 -13.54 1.59 0.22
CA PHE A 45 -13.46 0.26 -0.39
C PHE A 45 -14.53 -0.69 0.17
N ASN A 46 -14.76 -1.79 -0.55
CA ASN A 46 -15.70 -2.85 -0.18
C ASN A 46 -15.16 -3.76 0.95
N TRP A 47 -14.69 -3.18 2.05
CA TRP A 47 -14.06 -3.93 3.16
C TRP A 47 -14.94 -5.05 3.74
N ALA A 48 -16.26 -4.85 3.79
CA ALA A 48 -17.19 -5.87 4.26
C ALA A 48 -17.19 -7.12 3.35
N GLU A 49 -17.10 -6.96 2.03
CA GLU A 49 -17.00 -8.09 1.09
C GLU A 49 -15.67 -8.83 1.28
N VAL A 50 -14.58 -8.10 1.47
CA VAL A 50 -13.25 -8.69 1.72
C VAL A 50 -13.21 -9.43 3.05
N ALA A 51 -13.80 -8.87 4.12
CA ALA A 51 -13.87 -9.51 5.43
C ALA A 51 -14.75 -10.78 5.40
N ALA A 52 -15.88 -10.74 4.68
CA ALA A 52 -16.72 -11.90 4.47
C ALA A 52 -15.99 -13.02 3.69
N GLN A 53 -15.21 -12.66 2.67
CA GLN A 53 -14.40 -13.60 1.91
C GLN A 53 -13.27 -14.23 2.75
N LEU A 54 -12.66 -13.46 3.65
CA LEU A 54 -11.63 -13.96 4.55
C LEU A 54 -12.20 -14.93 5.60
N GLY A 55 -13.45 -14.75 6.01
CA GLY A 55 -14.12 -15.62 6.97
C GLY A 55 -13.92 -15.22 8.44
N SER A 56 -14.70 -15.85 9.32
CA SER A 56 -14.68 -15.58 10.75
C SER A 56 -13.62 -16.38 11.51
N ASP A 57 -13.15 -17.49 10.96
CA ASP A 57 -12.09 -18.35 11.53
C ASP A 57 -10.68 -17.75 11.40
N ARG A 58 -10.54 -16.66 10.64
CA ARG A 58 -9.28 -15.98 10.39
C ARG A 58 -9.11 -14.74 11.26
N ALA A 59 -7.89 -14.53 11.70
CA ALA A 59 -7.47 -13.35 12.46
C ALA A 59 -6.11 -12.85 11.97
N GLY A 60 -5.78 -11.60 12.26
CA GLY A 60 -4.50 -11.03 11.87
C GLY A 60 -4.41 -9.53 12.10
N THR A 61 -3.20 -9.01 12.02
CA THR A 61 -2.94 -7.57 12.03
C THR A 61 -2.00 -7.23 10.89
N TRP A 62 -2.51 -6.49 9.92
CA TRP A 62 -1.79 -6.06 8.74
C TRP A 62 -1.54 -4.57 8.76
N TYR A 63 -0.59 -4.12 7.96
CA TYR A 63 -0.19 -2.72 7.93
C TYR A 63 -0.57 -2.05 6.61
N ILE A 64 -1.21 -0.89 6.70
CA ILE A 64 -1.67 -0.11 5.55
C ILE A 64 -0.87 1.19 5.44
N CYS A 65 -0.43 1.52 4.22
CA CYS A 65 -0.10 2.88 3.82
C CYS A 65 -1.20 3.43 2.89
N TRP A 66 -1.78 4.56 3.29
CA TRP A 66 -2.82 5.30 2.58
C TRP A 66 -2.25 6.63 2.08
N PHE A 67 -1.84 6.65 0.82
CA PHE A 67 -1.18 7.80 0.20
C PHE A 67 -2.15 8.58 -0.67
N GLN A 68 -2.56 9.75 -0.18
CA GLN A 68 -3.39 10.71 -0.93
C GLN A 68 -2.50 11.76 -1.55
N SER A 69 -2.81 12.17 -2.78
CA SER A 69 -2.01 13.16 -3.50
C SER A 69 -2.83 14.01 -4.45
N THR A 70 -2.28 15.17 -4.80
CA THR A 70 -2.70 15.98 -5.93
C THR A 70 -1.52 16.07 -6.89
N LYS A 71 -1.64 15.51 -8.09
CA LYS A 71 -0.59 15.54 -9.11
C LYS A 71 -0.46 16.93 -9.70
N LYS A 72 0.77 17.30 -10.06
CA LYS A 72 1.01 18.52 -10.85
C LYS A 72 0.43 18.36 -12.26
N PRO A 73 0.03 19.45 -12.92
CA PRO A 73 -0.46 19.38 -14.30
C PRO A 73 0.64 19.07 -15.31
N THR A 74 1.91 19.33 -14.97
CA THR A 74 3.06 19.20 -15.87
C THR A 74 4.01 18.07 -15.45
N ILE A 75 3.48 16.99 -14.87
CA ILE A 75 4.32 15.86 -14.46
C ILE A 75 4.96 15.17 -15.66
N ASP A 76 6.20 14.74 -15.49
CA ASP A 76 6.80 13.73 -16.37
C ASP A 76 6.20 12.37 -16.01
N GLN A 77 5.14 11.99 -16.74
CA GLN A 77 4.40 10.76 -16.50
C GLN A 77 5.29 9.52 -16.74
N THR A 78 6.17 9.56 -17.74
CA THR A 78 7.08 8.44 -18.05
C THR A 78 8.06 8.19 -16.91
N LEU A 79 8.64 9.26 -16.35
CA LEU A 79 9.52 9.13 -15.19
C LEU A 79 8.76 8.62 -13.95
N MET A 80 7.54 9.12 -13.73
CA MET A 80 6.69 8.70 -12.61
C MET A 80 6.36 7.21 -12.70
N ASP A 81 5.94 6.73 -13.87
CA ASP A 81 5.60 5.32 -14.10
C ASP A 81 6.82 4.43 -13.89
N ALA A 82 7.98 4.79 -14.46
CA ALA A 82 9.21 4.02 -14.28
C ALA A 82 9.64 3.90 -12.80
N LEU A 83 9.46 4.95 -12.00
CA LEU A 83 9.77 4.93 -10.57
C LEU A 83 8.76 4.10 -9.77
N ASN A 84 7.46 4.21 -10.11
CA ASN A 84 6.40 3.43 -9.48
C ASN A 84 6.57 1.93 -9.78
N ASP A 85 6.87 1.57 -11.02
CA ASP A 85 7.14 0.19 -11.43
C ASP A 85 8.33 -0.39 -10.67
N ALA A 86 9.43 0.36 -10.56
CA ALA A 86 10.60 -0.10 -9.80
C ALA A 86 10.27 -0.32 -8.32
N VAL A 87 9.51 0.59 -7.70
CA VAL A 87 9.05 0.47 -6.30
C VAL A 87 8.13 -0.74 -6.13
N TYR A 88 7.18 -0.93 -7.05
CA TYR A 88 6.24 -2.04 -7.01
C TYR A 88 6.94 -3.39 -7.20
N GLU A 89 7.88 -3.50 -8.13
CA GLU A 89 8.67 -4.72 -8.32
C GLU A 89 9.52 -5.03 -7.10
N ALA A 90 10.14 -4.03 -6.46
CA ALA A 90 10.83 -4.24 -5.18
C ALA A 90 9.87 -4.71 -4.08
N ALA A 91 8.67 -4.14 -4.00
CA ALA A 91 7.67 -4.56 -3.02
C ALA A 91 7.18 -6.01 -3.27
N LYS A 92 6.90 -6.38 -4.52
CA LYS A 92 6.56 -7.76 -4.90
C LYS A 92 7.68 -8.75 -4.58
N GLN A 93 8.92 -8.40 -4.95
CA GLN A 93 10.08 -9.24 -4.69
C GLN A 93 10.26 -9.52 -3.20
N SER A 94 9.88 -8.60 -2.31
CA SER A 94 9.98 -8.82 -0.86
C SER A 94 9.04 -9.92 -0.32
N ARG A 95 7.97 -10.25 -1.06
CA ARG A 95 6.85 -11.10 -0.61
C ARG A 95 6.08 -10.59 0.61
N ALA A 96 6.39 -9.38 1.09
CA ALA A 96 5.67 -8.75 2.21
C ALA A 96 4.46 -7.91 1.79
N LEU A 97 4.38 -7.52 0.50
CA LEU A 97 3.27 -6.77 -0.04
C LEU A 97 2.12 -7.73 -0.38
N LEU A 98 0.97 -7.53 0.27
CA LEU A 98 -0.24 -8.33 0.04
C LEU A 98 -1.07 -7.75 -1.10
N LYS A 99 -1.25 -6.43 -1.12
CA LYS A 99 -2.01 -5.71 -2.15
C LYS A 99 -1.40 -4.35 -2.41
N PHE A 100 -1.35 -3.98 -3.69
CA PHE A 100 -1.20 -2.60 -4.13
C PHE A 100 -2.41 -2.23 -4.98
N TRP A 101 -2.90 -1.01 -4.78
CA TRP A 101 -3.95 -0.41 -5.59
C TRP A 101 -3.63 1.07 -5.78
N SER A 102 -3.83 1.59 -6.98
CA SER A 102 -3.76 3.03 -7.24
C SER A 102 -4.84 3.46 -8.21
N GLY A 103 -5.34 4.67 -8.04
CA GLY A 103 -6.35 5.26 -8.90
C GLY A 103 -6.29 6.78 -8.85
N ASP A 104 -6.63 7.40 -9.97
CA ASP A 104 -6.68 8.84 -10.14
C ASP A 104 -8.08 9.32 -10.52
N ARG A 105 -8.34 10.60 -10.27
CA ARG A 105 -9.51 11.34 -10.77
C ARG A 105 -9.03 12.43 -11.70
N ASP A 106 -9.34 12.27 -12.98
CA ASP A 106 -8.79 13.09 -14.08
C ASP A 106 -8.94 14.60 -13.84
N GLU A 107 -10.17 15.09 -13.71
CA GLU A 107 -10.42 16.55 -13.65
C GLU A 107 -9.81 17.22 -12.41
N GLN A 108 -9.60 16.46 -11.34
CA GLN A 108 -9.14 16.99 -10.05
C GLN A 108 -7.68 16.66 -9.75
N ARG A 109 -7.02 15.87 -10.62
CA ARG A 109 -5.65 15.35 -10.44
C ARG A 109 -5.43 14.69 -9.08
N LEU A 110 -6.50 14.21 -8.45
CA LEU A 110 -6.41 13.54 -7.17
C LEU A 110 -6.03 12.09 -7.37
N GLY A 111 -4.95 11.69 -6.73
CA GLY A 111 -4.50 10.32 -6.70
C GLY A 111 -4.67 9.71 -5.32
N LEU A 112 -5.02 8.43 -5.28
CA LEU A 112 -4.90 7.59 -4.11
C LEU A 112 -4.03 6.37 -4.47
N ALA A 113 -3.07 6.06 -3.61
CA ALA A 113 -2.38 4.79 -3.61
C ALA A 113 -2.54 4.11 -2.25
N LEU A 114 -2.93 2.84 -2.28
CA LEU A 114 -3.11 1.97 -1.14
C LEU A 114 -2.10 0.82 -1.25
N SER A 115 -1.34 0.58 -0.18
CA SER A 115 -0.53 -0.64 -0.05
C SER A 115 -0.80 -1.32 1.29
N ILE A 116 -0.94 -2.63 1.25
CA ILE A 116 -1.23 -3.49 2.40
C ILE A 116 -0.09 -4.49 2.54
N TRP A 117 0.46 -4.59 3.74
CA TRP A 117 1.68 -5.34 4.06
C TRP A 117 1.43 -6.31 5.20
N ILE A 118 2.17 -7.42 5.22
CA ILE A 118 2.12 -8.41 6.31
C ILE A 118 2.40 -7.79 7.69
N SER A 119 3.22 -6.73 7.76
CA SER A 119 3.49 -6.00 8.99
C SER A 119 4.15 -4.64 8.72
N TYR A 120 4.10 -3.75 9.72
CA TYR A 120 4.86 -2.49 9.69
C TYR A 120 6.36 -2.72 9.55
N GLU A 121 6.92 -3.70 10.26
CA GLU A 121 8.36 -3.96 10.22
C GLU A 121 8.82 -4.38 8.82
N ALA A 122 8.04 -5.24 8.16
CA ALA A 122 8.32 -5.68 6.81
C ALA A 122 8.23 -4.52 5.82
N ALA A 123 7.14 -3.75 5.88
CA ALA A 123 6.96 -2.54 5.06
C ALA A 123 8.14 -1.56 5.24
N ARG A 124 8.53 -1.28 6.48
CA ARG A 124 9.63 -0.37 6.81
C ARG A 124 10.97 -0.84 6.23
N LYS A 125 11.27 -2.14 6.30
CA LYS A 125 12.50 -2.71 5.73
C LYS A 125 12.54 -2.57 4.21
N VAL A 126 11.42 -2.78 3.53
CA VAL A 126 11.30 -2.63 2.07
C VAL A 126 11.35 -1.16 1.65
N ILE A 127 10.60 -0.29 2.33
CA ILE A 127 10.53 1.15 2.03
C ILE A 127 11.88 1.87 2.27
N LYS A 128 12.74 1.34 3.14
CA LYS A 128 14.11 1.85 3.33
C LYS A 128 15.09 1.44 2.23
N SER A 129 14.67 0.65 1.24
CA SER A 129 15.52 0.27 0.11
C SER A 129 15.96 1.48 -0.75
N PRO A 130 17.12 1.39 -1.44
CA PRO A 130 17.56 2.44 -2.35
C PRO A 130 16.55 2.79 -3.46
N VAL A 131 15.76 1.82 -3.92
CA VAL A 131 14.73 2.01 -4.94
C VAL A 131 13.67 3.00 -4.47
N HIS A 132 13.11 2.77 -3.28
CA HIS A 132 12.13 3.67 -2.67
C HIS A 132 12.75 5.02 -2.34
N GLY A 133 14.00 5.06 -1.88
CA GLY A 133 14.73 6.31 -1.66
C GLY A 133 14.88 7.16 -2.92
N ARG A 134 15.06 6.54 -4.11
CA ARG A 134 15.09 7.27 -5.39
C ARG A 134 13.72 7.87 -5.72
N ALA A 135 12.65 7.08 -5.63
CA ALA A 135 11.30 7.58 -5.90
C ALA A 135 10.89 8.69 -4.93
N TYR A 136 11.21 8.53 -3.64
CA TYR A 136 10.91 9.52 -2.60
C TYR A 136 11.55 10.88 -2.90
N ARG A 137 12.82 10.91 -3.34
CA ARG A 137 13.52 12.16 -3.70
C ARG A 137 12.89 12.89 -4.89
N GLN A 138 12.11 12.21 -5.72
CA GLN A 138 11.45 12.80 -6.89
C GLN A 138 10.00 13.24 -6.61
N GLN A 139 9.44 12.98 -5.42
CA GLN A 139 8.04 13.29 -5.10
C GLN A 139 7.67 14.76 -5.34
N GLY A 140 8.59 15.69 -5.05
CA GLY A 140 8.38 17.13 -5.29
C GLY A 140 8.21 17.51 -6.75
N GLN A 141 8.56 16.63 -7.70
CA GLN A 141 8.32 16.82 -9.13
C GLN A 141 6.91 16.35 -9.54
N PHE A 142 6.33 15.39 -8.81
CA PHE A 142 5.07 14.76 -9.19
C PHE A 142 3.85 15.38 -8.51
N TYR A 143 3.99 15.81 -7.25
CA TYR A 143 2.85 16.18 -6.43
C TYR A 143 2.87 17.66 -6.05
N GLU A 144 1.71 18.32 -6.17
CA GLU A 144 1.44 19.63 -5.55
C GLU A 144 1.31 19.45 -4.03
N ASN A 145 0.51 18.48 -3.63
CA ASN A 145 0.26 18.11 -2.23
C ASN A 145 0.24 16.60 -2.11
N HIS A 146 0.68 16.09 -0.96
CA HIS A 146 0.53 14.67 -0.63
C HIS A 146 0.48 14.46 0.88
N ALA A 147 -0.21 13.41 1.30
CA ALA A 147 -0.29 12.98 2.69
C ALA A 147 -0.31 11.45 2.76
N THR A 148 0.44 10.89 3.70
CA THR A 148 0.43 9.46 3.98
C THR A 148 -0.17 9.23 5.35
N LYS A 149 -1.34 8.59 5.41
CA LYS A 149 -1.86 8.00 6.64
C LYS A 149 -1.44 6.53 6.72
N ARG A 150 -1.35 6.01 7.93
CA ARG A 150 -0.92 4.64 8.19
C ARG A 150 -1.91 4.01 9.15
N TYR A 151 -2.20 2.73 8.95
CA TYR A 151 -3.15 2.02 9.80
C TYR A 151 -2.67 0.62 10.14
N SER A 152 -2.97 0.16 11.35
CA SER A 152 -3.13 -1.27 11.63
C SER A 152 -4.53 -1.68 11.18
N LEU A 153 -4.59 -2.69 10.32
CA LEU A 153 -5.84 -3.35 9.93
C LEU A 153 -5.96 -4.64 10.74
N VAL A 154 -6.87 -4.66 11.69
CA VAL A 154 -7.04 -5.77 12.62
C VAL A 154 -8.27 -6.58 12.22
N LYS A 155 -8.09 -7.90 12.13
CA LYS A 155 -9.17 -8.88 12.00
C LYS A 155 -9.16 -9.78 13.23
N VAL A 156 -10.30 -9.87 13.91
CA VAL A 156 -10.49 -10.72 15.09
C VAL A 156 -11.24 -11.99 14.69
N GLU A 157 -10.87 -13.11 15.29
CA GLU A 157 -11.59 -14.38 15.15
C GLU A 157 -13.02 -14.25 15.68
N GLY A 158 -13.98 -14.85 14.99
CA GLY A 158 -15.42 -14.74 15.26
C GLY A 158 -16.11 -13.55 14.59
N GLU A 159 -15.37 -12.57 14.06
CA GLU A 159 -15.93 -11.38 13.41
C GLU A 159 -15.90 -11.45 11.89
N LEU A 160 -16.71 -10.64 11.22
CA LEU A 160 -16.70 -10.45 9.75
C LEU A 160 -16.46 -8.99 9.38
N VAL A 161 -15.71 -8.28 10.21
CA VAL A 161 -15.35 -6.86 10.03
C VAL A 161 -13.86 -6.67 10.23
N PHE A 162 -13.34 -5.56 9.70
CA PHE A 162 -12.00 -5.08 10.02
C PHE A 162 -12.07 -3.88 10.94
N HIS A 163 -11.12 -3.78 11.86
CA HIS A 163 -10.89 -2.60 12.67
C HIS A 163 -9.68 -1.84 12.14
N PHE A 164 -9.80 -0.53 12.05
CA PHE A 164 -8.74 0.35 11.56
C PHE A 164 -8.24 1.19 12.72
N GLU A 165 -6.97 1.03 13.07
CA GLU A 165 -6.32 1.83 14.09
C GLU A 165 -5.28 2.71 13.41
N GLU A 166 -5.33 4.03 13.64
CA GLU A 166 -4.31 4.91 13.08
C GLU A 166 -2.94 4.56 13.67
N PHE A 167 -2.00 4.22 12.80
CA PHE A 167 -0.69 3.76 13.20
C PHE A 167 0.20 4.95 13.53
N GLN A 168 0.51 5.11 14.82
CA GLN A 168 1.52 6.05 15.28
C GLN A 168 2.87 5.32 15.42
N SER A 169 3.86 5.75 14.65
CA SER A 169 5.25 5.30 14.84
C SER A 169 5.78 5.96 16.11
N ASN A 170 5.94 5.19 17.18
CA ASN A 170 6.58 5.66 18.42
C ASN A 170 8.11 5.82 18.29
N TYR A 171 8.63 6.20 17.11
CA TYR A 171 10.06 6.45 16.87
C TYR A 171 10.23 7.32 15.63
#